data_AF-A0A8S4GZE1-F1
#
_entry.id   AF-A0A8S4GZE1-F1
#
_cell.length_a   1.000
_cell.length_b   1.000
_cell.length_c   1.000
_cell.angle_alpha   90.00
_cell.angle_beta   90.00
_cell.angle_gamma   90.00
#
_symmetry.space_group_name_H-M   'P 1'
#
loop_
_entity.id
_entity.type
_entity.pdbx_description
1 polymer ?
#
loop_
_entity_poly.entity_id
_entity_poly.type
_entity_poly.pdbx_seq_one_letter_code
_entity_poly.pdbx_strand_id
1 'polypeptide(L)'
;MGCFGSKEAPVEDPLAAYRIDGPSEAAGARQGMVDIDVDGMEFTDVAAAEAAPPRAKAPPVEAPVPAKQRPQKQRKAEKVQSGKQAPGPPSGGIGAMPAGLMRQKEAFKKEDFMFIGRTGEECVRMPGQVKGQQFVIDNCTESAVFLLDHVDSVTIDGCVDCRFYIGPTSGSVFIRDCVGCTLVTVCRQLRTRDCQECTILLHCRSRPIIETSRRLRIGCADAEFGALRTTMNRCGLDPLHNFWSHVHDYSPAAADQPANWRPAPRELTSEQALMPVPLPAIEAGFATPEEPRVLLRINGDCYRARGSPSCVVLLPERAASRAVDVARSLVHAAGMPLLHTNRFEIPHQLIQAAASRLGVAPPALAGVLAYLEVEGSADDARAVLQQLGVQGAIVSDRHDLADDLRMLGIDGG
;
A
#
# COMPACT_ATOMS: atom_id res chain seq x y z
N MET A 1 15.33 49.03 -40.94
CA MET A 1 13.94 48.58 -40.70
C MET A 1 13.84 47.13 -41.09
N GLY A 2 13.46 46.24 -40.16
CA GLY A 2 13.30 44.81 -40.42
C GLY A 2 13.48 43.96 -39.16
N CYS A 3 12.48 43.96 -38.28
CA CYS A 3 12.32 42.96 -37.21
C CYS A 3 11.68 41.69 -37.80
N PHE A 4 12.14 40.50 -37.42
CA PHE A 4 11.32 39.29 -37.46
C PHE A 4 11.59 38.48 -36.19
N GLY A 5 10.55 38.38 -35.36
CA GLY A 5 10.54 37.66 -34.10
C GLY A 5 10.41 36.15 -34.29
N SER A 6 11.08 35.42 -33.41
CA SER A 6 10.93 33.99 -33.18
C SER A 6 9.58 33.72 -32.48
N LYS A 7 8.73 32.91 -33.10
CA LYS A 7 7.54 32.33 -32.45
C LYS A 7 7.96 31.08 -31.68
N GLU A 8 7.79 31.09 -30.37
CA GLU A 8 7.79 29.88 -29.54
C GLU A 8 6.51 29.07 -29.81
N ALA A 9 6.65 27.76 -29.93
CA ALA A 9 5.54 26.81 -30.03
C ALA A 9 4.96 26.52 -28.63
N PRO A 10 3.64 26.30 -28.49
CA PRO A 10 3.04 26.04 -27.19
C PRO A 10 3.44 24.65 -26.66
N VAL A 11 3.74 24.59 -25.37
CA VAL A 11 3.93 23.35 -24.60
C VAL A 11 2.54 22.73 -24.37
N GLU A 12 2.28 21.56 -24.95
CA GLU A 12 1.04 20.82 -24.73
C GLU A 12 1.04 20.14 -23.35
N ASP A 13 -0.05 20.33 -22.59
CA ASP A 13 -0.32 19.65 -21.31
C ASP A 13 -0.77 18.19 -21.59
N PRO A 14 0.01 17.17 -21.20
CA PRO A 14 -0.31 15.77 -21.47
C PRO A 14 -1.54 15.24 -20.71
N LEU A 15 -2.15 16.04 -19.82
CA LEU A 15 -3.37 15.67 -19.07
C LEU A 15 -4.66 16.28 -19.64
N ALA A 16 -4.57 17.16 -20.65
CA ALA A 16 -5.74 17.81 -21.24
C ALA A 16 -6.71 16.84 -21.95
N ALA A 17 -6.23 15.68 -22.42
CA ALA A 17 -7.00 14.68 -23.15
C ALA A 17 -8.04 13.90 -22.29
N TYR A 18 -8.08 14.12 -20.97
CA TYR A 18 -8.93 13.35 -20.04
C TYR A 18 -10.03 14.19 -19.35
N ARG A 19 -10.35 15.39 -19.86
CA ARG A 19 -11.54 16.13 -19.44
C ARG A 19 -12.76 15.54 -20.13
N ILE A 20 -13.59 14.82 -19.37
CA ILE A 20 -14.90 14.35 -19.82
C ILE A 20 -15.92 15.44 -19.49
N ASP A 21 -16.48 16.06 -20.52
CA ASP A 21 -17.66 16.91 -20.41
C ASP A 21 -18.87 16.06 -19.99
N GLY A 22 -19.55 16.47 -18.93
CA GLY A 22 -20.74 15.78 -18.41
C GLY A 22 -21.95 15.94 -19.34
N PRO A 23 -22.80 14.91 -19.52
CA PRO A 23 -23.97 15.03 -20.38
C PRO A 23 -25.12 15.78 -19.70
N SER A 24 -25.72 16.65 -20.51
CA SER A 24 -26.96 17.40 -20.37
C SER A 24 -28.18 16.54 -19.97
N GLU A 25 -29.08 17.15 -19.20
CA GLU A 25 -30.40 16.65 -18.82
C GLU A 25 -31.27 16.21 -20.01
N ALA A 26 -32.03 15.12 -19.82
CA ALA A 26 -33.30 14.90 -20.50
C ALA A 26 -34.25 14.07 -19.60
N ALA A 27 -35.48 14.57 -19.48
CA ALA A 27 -36.53 14.08 -18.61
C ALA A 27 -37.31 12.89 -19.18
N GLY A 28 -37.90 12.10 -18.27
CA GLY A 28 -39.23 11.48 -18.46
C GLY A 28 -39.27 9.97 -18.67
N ALA A 29 -39.74 9.23 -17.65
CA ALA A 29 -40.96 8.40 -17.70
C ALA A 29 -41.09 7.53 -16.44
N ARG A 30 -42.27 7.59 -15.81
CA ARG A 30 -42.73 6.73 -14.72
C ARG A 30 -43.22 5.38 -15.27
N GLN A 31 -43.02 4.29 -14.54
CA GLN A 31 -44.05 3.32 -14.09
C GLN A 31 -43.45 2.00 -13.60
N GLY A 32 -44.08 1.40 -12.59
CA GLY A 32 -43.97 -0.05 -12.31
C GLY A 32 -43.50 -0.42 -10.89
N MET A 33 -44.30 -0.08 -9.88
CA MET A 33 -44.22 -0.68 -8.54
C MET A 33 -44.76 -2.12 -8.61
N VAL A 34 -44.02 -3.09 -8.07
CA VAL A 34 -44.54 -4.42 -7.72
C VAL A 34 -44.11 -4.70 -6.30
N ASP A 35 -45.09 -4.66 -5.40
CA ASP A 35 -44.98 -5.03 -4.00
C ASP A 35 -44.69 -6.54 -3.88
N ILE A 36 -43.67 -6.91 -3.10
CA ILE A 36 -43.48 -8.26 -2.60
C ILE A 36 -43.54 -8.18 -1.07
N ASP A 37 -44.64 -8.71 -0.53
CA ASP A 37 -44.83 -8.99 0.90
C ASP A 37 -43.75 -9.97 1.39
N VAL A 38 -43.07 -9.60 2.48
CA VAL A 38 -42.21 -10.52 3.24
C VAL A 38 -42.58 -10.34 4.71
N ASP A 39 -43.47 -11.21 5.19
CA ASP A 39 -43.81 -11.32 6.60
C ASP A 39 -43.09 -12.54 7.19
N GLY A 40 -42.42 -12.32 8.32
CA GLY A 40 -42.16 -13.34 9.34
C GLY A 40 -40.83 -14.09 9.26
N MET A 41 -39.77 -13.53 9.85
CA MET A 41 -38.82 -14.31 10.66
C MET A 41 -38.02 -13.38 11.58
N GLU A 42 -38.35 -13.43 12.87
CA GLU A 42 -37.56 -12.82 13.94
C GLU A 42 -36.20 -13.50 14.05
N PHE A 43 -35.13 -12.71 14.07
CA PHE A 43 -33.82 -13.13 14.55
C PHE A 43 -33.32 -12.14 15.59
N THR A 44 -33.01 -12.67 16.77
CA THR A 44 -32.51 -11.96 17.94
C THR A 44 -31.10 -11.45 17.70
N ASP A 45 -30.94 -10.13 17.75
CA ASP A 45 -29.65 -9.43 17.80
C ASP A 45 -28.85 -9.79 19.06
N VAL A 46 -27.59 -10.19 18.89
CA VAL A 46 -26.57 -10.14 19.94
C VAL A 46 -25.37 -9.39 19.39
N ALA A 47 -25.48 -8.06 19.40
CA ALA A 47 -24.35 -7.16 19.26
C ALA A 47 -23.84 -6.78 20.66
N ALA A 48 -22.60 -7.17 20.97
CA ALA A 48 -21.86 -6.65 22.12
C ALA A 48 -20.62 -5.91 21.60
N ALA A 49 -20.82 -4.65 21.25
CA ALA A 49 -19.74 -3.68 21.07
C ALA A 49 -19.69 -2.80 22.34
N GLU A 50 -18.54 -2.80 23.03
CA GLU A 50 -18.28 -1.92 24.16
C GLU A 50 -18.36 -0.45 23.72
N ALA A 51 -19.24 0.30 24.37
CA ALA A 51 -19.45 1.73 24.14
C ALA A 51 -18.33 2.57 24.78
N ALA A 52 -17.71 3.44 23.99
CA ALA A 52 -16.86 4.53 24.49
C ALA A 52 -17.72 5.63 25.15
N PRO A 53 -17.22 6.31 26.22
CA PRO A 53 -18.00 7.32 26.94
C PRO A 53 -18.20 8.62 26.12
N PRO A 54 -19.28 9.38 26.38
CA PRO A 54 -19.62 10.55 25.58
C PRO A 54 -18.66 11.72 25.83
N ARG A 55 -18.28 12.41 24.74
CA ARG A 55 -17.37 13.55 24.72
C ARG A 55 -18.09 14.83 25.16
N ALA A 56 -17.53 15.56 26.13
CA ALA A 56 -18.00 16.88 26.54
C ALA A 56 -17.79 17.92 25.42
N LYS A 57 -18.74 18.85 25.27
CA LYS A 57 -18.71 19.96 24.29
C LYS A 57 -17.50 20.87 24.51
N ALA A 58 -16.75 21.15 23.43
CA ALA A 58 -15.64 22.10 23.44
C ALA A 58 -16.16 23.56 23.47
N PRO A 59 -15.53 24.47 24.25
CA PRO A 59 -15.82 25.90 24.18
C PRO A 59 -15.16 26.56 22.95
N PRO A 60 -15.58 27.77 22.56
CA PRO A 60 -15.15 28.42 21.32
C PRO A 60 -13.68 28.88 21.37
N VAL A 61 -13.03 28.85 20.21
CA VAL A 61 -11.61 29.18 20.00
C VAL A 61 -11.41 30.70 19.92
N GLU A 62 -10.62 31.27 20.83
CA GLU A 62 -10.03 32.61 20.69
C GLU A 62 -8.67 32.55 19.97
N ALA A 63 -8.36 33.59 19.18
CA ALA A 63 -7.19 33.69 18.32
C ALA A 63 -5.84 33.79 19.09
N PRO A 64 -4.72 33.30 18.53
CA PRO A 64 -3.44 33.22 19.25
C PRO A 64 -2.61 34.52 19.22
N VAL A 65 -2.02 34.85 20.38
CA VAL A 65 -1.04 35.93 20.64
C VAL A 65 0.34 35.28 20.92
N PRO A 66 1.51 35.89 20.57
CA PRO A 66 2.76 35.13 20.40
C PRO A 66 3.64 34.91 21.65
N ALA A 67 4.34 33.76 21.58
CA ALA A 67 5.57 33.26 22.21
C ALA A 67 6.14 33.84 23.53
N LYS A 68 6.40 32.95 24.51
CA LYS A 68 7.51 33.06 25.48
C LYS A 68 8.19 31.70 25.73
N GLN A 69 9.53 31.70 25.59
CA GLN A 69 10.44 30.58 25.84
C GLN A 69 10.50 30.20 27.34
N ARG A 70 10.66 28.90 27.64
CA ARG A 70 10.92 28.36 28.99
C ARG A 70 12.32 27.71 29.07
N PRO A 71 13.07 27.87 30.17
CA PRO A 71 14.47 27.45 30.26
C PRO A 71 14.65 25.98 30.64
N GLN A 72 15.65 25.32 30.05
CA GLN A 72 16.10 23.96 30.37
C GLN A 72 17.07 23.96 31.58
N LYS A 73 16.79 23.14 32.60
CA LYS A 73 17.72 22.87 33.71
C LYS A 73 18.57 21.64 33.41
N GLN A 74 19.89 21.81 33.45
CA GLN A 74 20.91 20.76 33.42
C GLN A 74 20.89 19.94 34.73
N ARG A 75 20.95 18.60 34.64
CA ARG A 75 21.29 17.72 35.76
C ARG A 75 22.67 17.10 35.54
N LYS A 76 23.58 17.33 36.48
CA LYS A 76 24.90 16.69 36.58
C LYS A 76 24.75 15.27 37.13
N ALA A 77 25.58 14.36 36.63
CA ALA A 77 25.73 12.98 37.12
C ALA A 77 26.77 12.93 38.26
N GLU A 78 26.43 12.22 39.34
CA GLU A 78 27.36 11.83 40.41
C GLU A 78 27.68 10.33 40.32
N LYS A 79 28.97 10.02 40.47
CA LYS A 79 29.53 8.65 40.55
C LYS A 79 29.30 8.08 41.94
N VAL A 80 28.91 6.80 42.02
CA VAL A 80 29.08 5.98 43.21
C VAL A 80 29.88 4.73 42.85
N GLN A 81 30.99 4.54 43.55
CA GLN A 81 31.80 3.32 43.56
C GLN A 81 31.19 2.29 44.53
N SER A 82 31.14 1.02 44.14
CA SER A 82 31.28 -0.07 45.10
C SER A 82 31.89 -1.29 44.40
N GLY A 83 32.92 -1.86 45.03
CA GLY A 83 33.60 -3.06 44.56
C GLY A 83 33.07 -4.33 45.21
N LYS A 84 33.37 -5.47 44.58
CA LYS A 84 33.69 -6.77 45.20
C LYS A 84 34.12 -7.78 44.11
N GLN A 85 35.28 -8.43 44.34
CA GLN A 85 35.79 -9.65 43.68
C GLN A 85 35.09 -10.89 44.31
N ALA A 86 35.06 -12.15 43.82
CA ALA A 86 35.83 -12.99 42.89
C ALA A 86 34.95 -14.24 42.52
N PRO A 87 35.43 -15.39 41.97
CA PRO A 87 36.60 -15.71 41.13
C PRO A 87 36.22 -16.41 39.79
N GLY A 88 37.18 -16.56 38.86
CA GLY A 88 36.98 -17.24 37.56
C GLY A 88 37.71 -18.60 37.42
N PRO A 89 37.43 -19.40 36.37
CA PRO A 89 38.24 -20.55 35.96
C PRO A 89 39.14 -20.23 34.72
N PRO A 90 40.09 -21.12 34.37
CA PRO A 90 41.38 -20.73 33.82
C PRO A 90 41.44 -20.58 32.29
N SER A 91 42.49 -19.88 31.90
CA SER A 91 42.97 -19.51 30.58
C SER A 91 43.36 -20.67 29.67
N GLY A 92 42.95 -20.59 28.40
CA GLY A 92 43.64 -21.19 27.25
C GLY A 92 43.76 -20.14 26.16
N GLY A 93 44.98 -19.68 25.88
CA GLY A 93 45.25 -18.61 24.93
C GLY A 93 45.43 -19.12 23.51
N ILE A 94 44.93 -18.37 22.51
CA ILE A 94 45.40 -18.40 21.13
C ILE A 94 45.23 -16.99 20.52
N GLY A 95 46.33 -16.41 20.03
CA GLY A 95 46.35 -15.45 18.91
C GLY A 95 45.98 -14.01 19.20
N ALA A 96 46.99 -13.15 19.34
CA ALA A 96 46.82 -11.69 19.18
C ALA A 96 46.45 -11.38 17.72
N MET A 97 45.23 -10.85 17.51
CA MET A 97 44.84 -10.20 16.25
C MET A 97 45.32 -8.74 16.26
N PRO A 98 45.75 -8.19 15.11
CA PRO A 98 46.21 -6.81 15.06
C PRO A 98 45.06 -5.86 15.39
N ALA A 99 45.32 -4.94 16.31
CA ALA A 99 44.46 -3.82 16.62
C ALA A 99 44.44 -2.85 15.42
N GLY A 100 43.28 -2.68 14.78
CA GLY A 100 43.15 -1.63 13.77
C GLY A 100 42.06 -1.79 12.72
N LEU A 101 40.80 -1.93 13.14
CA LEU A 101 39.69 -1.29 12.42
C LEU A 101 38.51 -1.14 13.39
N MET A 102 38.60 -0.16 14.28
CA MET A 102 37.38 0.31 14.97
C MET A 102 36.44 0.84 13.89
N ARG A 103 35.43 0.04 13.53
CA ARG A 103 34.30 0.47 12.71
C ARG A 103 33.66 1.64 13.45
N GLN A 104 33.98 2.86 13.02
CA GLN A 104 33.35 4.05 13.55
C GLN A 104 31.84 3.85 13.38
N LYS A 105 31.13 3.79 14.51
CA LYS A 105 29.66 3.72 14.50
C LYS A 105 29.21 5.12 14.09
N GLU A 106 28.96 5.32 12.80
CA GLU A 106 28.43 6.59 12.28
C GLU A 106 27.24 7.00 13.15
N ALA A 107 27.34 8.17 13.77
CA ALA A 107 26.29 8.70 14.63
C ALA A 107 25.15 9.22 13.74
N PHE A 108 23.97 8.64 13.90
CA PHE A 108 22.75 9.06 13.20
C PHE A 108 22.36 10.47 13.64
N LYS A 109 22.27 11.40 12.68
CA LYS A 109 21.74 12.74 12.94
C LYS A 109 20.26 12.78 12.58
N LYS A 110 19.46 13.53 13.33
CA LYS A 110 18.00 13.60 13.11
C LYS A 110 17.68 14.16 11.73
N GLU A 111 18.51 15.08 11.25
CA GLU A 111 18.39 15.78 9.98
C GLU A 111 18.55 14.84 8.77
N ASP A 112 19.19 13.68 8.94
CA ASP A 112 19.38 12.70 7.87
C ASP A 112 18.05 12.02 7.49
N PHE A 113 17.07 12.03 8.41
CA PHE A 113 15.78 11.33 8.31
C PHE A 113 14.60 12.28 8.11
N MET A 114 14.86 13.45 7.53
CA MET A 114 13.80 14.40 7.23
C MET A 114 14.09 15.27 6.02
N PHE A 115 13.01 15.65 5.33
CA PHE A 115 13.00 16.70 4.33
C PHE A 115 11.96 17.73 4.74
N ILE A 116 12.40 18.93 5.12
CA ILE A 116 11.54 20.01 5.59
C ILE A 116 11.74 21.22 4.70
N GLY A 117 10.65 21.85 4.26
CA GLY A 117 10.70 23.17 3.60
C GLY A 117 11.38 23.16 2.24
N ARG A 118 11.29 22.04 1.49
CA ARG A 118 11.93 21.90 0.18
C ARG A 118 11.07 22.54 -0.89
N THR A 119 11.68 23.22 -1.86
CA THR A 119 10.94 23.88 -2.96
C THR A 119 11.66 23.66 -4.28
N GLY A 120 11.00 22.97 -5.22
CA GLY A 120 11.60 22.65 -6.52
C GLY A 120 12.81 21.70 -6.46
N GLU A 121 12.97 20.93 -5.37
CA GLU A 121 14.14 20.09 -5.15
C GLU A 121 13.88 18.61 -5.46
N GLU A 122 14.91 17.91 -5.96
CA GLU A 122 14.95 16.45 -6.02
C GLU A 122 15.70 15.88 -4.80
N CYS A 123 14.96 15.28 -3.89
CA CYS A 123 15.43 14.78 -2.60
C CYS A 123 15.44 13.24 -2.62
N VAL A 124 16.63 12.63 -2.73
CA VAL A 124 16.76 11.17 -2.80
C VAL A 124 17.47 10.61 -1.56
N ARG A 125 16.98 9.48 -1.05
CA ARG A 125 17.68 8.58 -0.13
C ARG A 125 17.90 7.25 -0.82
N MET A 126 19.16 6.88 -0.98
CA MET A 126 19.60 5.65 -1.62
C MET A 126 19.43 4.43 -0.70
N PRO A 127 19.46 3.20 -1.26
CA PRO A 127 19.46 1.98 -0.45
C PRO A 127 20.52 2.02 0.65
N GLY A 128 20.10 1.71 1.88
CA GLY A 128 20.96 1.74 3.05
C GLY A 128 21.18 3.11 3.69
N GLN A 129 20.52 4.19 3.24
CA GLN A 129 20.61 5.50 3.88
C GLN A 129 19.51 5.73 4.94
N VAL A 130 18.35 5.09 4.82
CA VAL A 130 17.26 5.22 5.81
C VAL A 130 17.36 4.13 6.87
N LYS A 131 17.82 2.93 6.51
CA LYS A 131 18.11 1.81 7.43
C LYS A 131 16.95 1.48 8.39
N GLY A 132 15.71 1.53 7.89
CA GLY A 132 14.52 1.23 8.68
C GLY A 132 14.24 2.23 9.81
N GLN A 133 14.74 3.46 9.73
CA GLN A 133 14.34 4.53 10.65
C GLN A 133 13.00 5.15 10.25
N GLN A 134 12.37 5.91 11.15
CA GLN A 134 11.25 6.78 10.81
C GLN A 134 11.73 7.94 9.93
N PHE A 135 10.91 8.38 8.98
CA PHE A 135 11.21 9.51 8.11
C PHE A 135 10.10 10.57 8.16
N VAL A 136 10.47 11.85 8.14
CA VAL A 136 9.51 12.97 8.16
C VAL A 136 9.68 13.83 6.92
N ILE A 137 8.59 14.09 6.22
CA ILE A 137 8.53 15.02 5.09
C ILE A 137 7.50 16.10 5.46
N ASP A 138 7.91 17.36 5.48
CA ASP A 138 7.08 18.44 6.03
C ASP A 138 7.24 19.74 5.23
N ASN A 139 6.11 20.33 4.83
CA ASN A 139 6.02 21.61 4.13
C ASN A 139 6.91 21.68 2.86
N CYS A 140 6.88 20.65 2.02
CA CYS A 140 7.58 20.65 0.74
C CYS A 140 6.64 21.08 -0.40
N THR A 141 7.16 21.83 -1.37
CA THR A 141 6.41 22.35 -2.51
C THR A 141 7.12 22.02 -3.82
N GLU A 142 6.39 21.59 -4.85
CA GLU A 142 6.93 21.34 -6.21
C GLU A 142 8.19 20.43 -6.22
N SER A 143 8.32 19.57 -5.21
CA SER A 143 9.53 18.77 -4.96
C SER A 143 9.30 17.29 -5.25
N ALA A 144 10.37 16.60 -5.63
CA ALA A 144 10.38 15.15 -5.85
C ALA A 144 11.15 14.48 -4.71
N VAL A 145 10.52 13.58 -3.95
CA VAL A 145 11.14 12.89 -2.83
C VAL A 145 11.12 11.37 -3.05
N PHE A 146 12.28 10.74 -3.07
CA PHE A 146 12.44 9.31 -3.33
C PHE A 146 13.20 8.66 -2.17
N LEU A 147 12.51 7.82 -1.39
CA LEU A 147 13.12 6.99 -0.34
C LEU A 147 13.28 5.58 -0.87
N LEU A 148 14.45 5.27 -1.43
CA LEU A 148 14.80 4.00 -2.07
C LEU A 148 15.39 3.01 -1.07
N ASP A 149 14.77 2.89 0.11
CA ASP A 149 15.20 2.01 1.18
C ASP A 149 13.99 1.55 1.99
N HIS A 150 14.19 0.57 2.86
CA HIS A 150 13.20 0.22 3.87
C HIS A 150 13.10 1.28 4.96
N VAL A 151 11.87 1.55 5.40
CA VAL A 151 11.52 2.59 6.37
C VAL A 151 10.68 1.98 7.50
N ASP A 152 10.77 2.51 8.71
CA ASP A 152 9.85 2.13 9.78
C ASP A 152 8.48 2.77 9.56
N SER A 153 8.42 4.09 9.52
CA SER A 153 7.19 4.86 9.33
C SER A 153 7.49 6.18 8.63
N VAL A 154 6.52 6.71 7.89
CA VAL A 154 6.66 7.99 7.17
C VAL A 154 5.48 8.89 7.47
N THR A 155 5.77 10.15 7.80
CA THR A 155 4.77 11.23 7.85
C THR A 155 5.05 12.22 6.74
N ILE A 156 4.04 12.57 5.96
CA ILE A 156 4.08 13.55 4.88
C ILE A 156 3.03 14.62 5.21
N ASP A 157 3.48 15.81 5.61
CA ASP A 157 2.61 16.86 6.15
C ASP A 157 2.74 18.14 5.32
N GLY A 158 1.61 18.77 4.98
CA GLY A 158 1.60 20.13 4.43
C GLY A 158 2.27 20.29 3.06
N CYS A 159 2.40 19.21 2.28
CA CYS A 159 3.08 19.26 0.98
C CYS A 159 2.15 19.66 -0.16
N VAL A 160 2.68 20.39 -1.14
CA VAL A 160 1.91 20.90 -2.29
C VAL A 160 2.62 20.56 -3.60
N ASP A 161 1.90 19.96 -4.54
CA ASP A 161 2.40 19.63 -5.89
C ASP A 161 3.70 18.81 -5.89
N CYS A 162 3.85 17.92 -4.90
CA CYS A 162 5.01 17.06 -4.73
C CYS A 162 4.80 15.65 -5.32
N ARG A 163 5.91 14.99 -5.64
CA ARG A 163 5.95 13.59 -6.09
C ARG A 163 6.77 12.76 -5.11
N PHE A 164 6.18 11.69 -4.59
CA PHE A 164 6.77 10.85 -3.56
C PHE A 164 6.89 9.41 -4.05
N TYR A 165 8.10 8.85 -4.03
CA TYR A 165 8.29 7.41 -3.96
C TYR A 165 8.76 7.04 -2.57
N ILE A 166 7.97 6.24 -1.86
CA ILE A 166 8.30 5.76 -0.52
C ILE A 166 8.46 4.25 -0.59
N GLY A 167 9.69 3.77 -0.43
CA GLY A 167 10.02 2.35 -0.40
C GLY A 167 9.31 1.57 0.72
N PRO A 168 9.58 0.26 0.82
CA PRO A 168 8.91 -0.63 1.76
C PRO A 168 8.88 -0.06 3.17
N THR A 169 7.67 0.15 3.70
CA THR A 169 7.45 0.73 5.02
C THR A 169 6.84 -0.31 5.94
N SER A 170 7.56 -0.66 7.01
CA SER A 170 7.12 -1.68 7.98
C SER A 170 5.85 -1.22 8.70
N GLY A 171 5.78 0.03 9.12
CA GLY A 171 4.63 0.63 9.79
C GLY A 171 3.71 1.34 8.82
N SER A 172 3.31 2.53 9.22
CA SER A 172 2.38 3.36 8.47
C SER A 172 3.10 4.39 7.60
N VAL A 173 2.53 4.64 6.42
CA VAL A 173 2.68 5.90 5.70
C VAL A 173 1.45 6.74 6.02
N PHE A 174 1.67 7.95 6.56
CA PHE A 174 0.61 8.90 6.89
C PHE A 174 0.81 10.17 6.08
N ILE A 175 -0.09 10.44 5.15
CA ILE A 175 -0.14 11.69 4.38
C ILE A 175 -1.25 12.59 4.91
N ARG A 176 -0.92 13.84 5.22
CA ARG A 176 -1.84 14.82 5.81
C ARG A 176 -1.67 16.20 5.23
N ASP A 177 -2.77 16.95 5.14
CA ASP A 177 -2.76 18.36 4.75
C ASP A 177 -2.05 18.61 3.41
N CYS A 178 -2.08 17.62 2.51
CA CYS A 178 -1.38 17.65 1.22
C CYS A 178 -2.33 17.94 0.06
N VAL A 179 -1.86 18.70 -0.93
CA VAL A 179 -2.64 19.10 -2.11
C VAL A 179 -1.87 18.81 -3.39
N GLY A 180 -2.56 18.26 -4.40
CA GLY A 180 -1.97 18.05 -5.74
C GLY A 180 -0.80 17.07 -5.78
N CYS A 181 -0.60 16.27 -4.72
CA CYS A 181 0.56 15.39 -4.60
C CYS A 181 0.35 14.02 -5.25
N THR A 182 1.43 13.43 -5.77
CA THR A 182 1.47 12.02 -6.18
C THR A 182 2.30 11.21 -5.21
N LEU A 183 1.76 10.10 -4.71
CA LEU A 183 2.43 9.16 -3.81
C LEU A 183 2.43 7.76 -4.42
N VAL A 184 3.61 7.17 -4.59
CA VAL A 184 3.79 5.75 -4.85
C VAL A 184 4.42 5.11 -3.62
N THR A 185 3.79 4.07 -3.06
CA THR A 185 4.35 3.42 -1.87
C THR A 185 3.98 1.95 -1.71
N VAL A 186 4.88 1.22 -1.03
CA VAL A 186 4.68 -0.14 -0.53
C VAL A 186 4.71 -0.08 1.00
N CYS A 187 3.59 -0.36 1.67
CA CYS A 187 3.50 -0.17 3.13
C CYS A 187 2.58 -1.17 3.82
N ARG A 188 2.67 -1.25 5.15
CA ARG A 188 1.74 -2.05 5.95
C ARG A 188 0.38 -1.36 6.11
N GLN A 189 0.39 -0.06 6.36
CA GLN A 189 -0.80 0.76 6.55
C GLN A 189 -0.66 2.07 5.79
N LEU A 190 -1.70 2.47 5.07
CA LEU A 190 -1.84 3.83 4.57
C LEU A 190 -2.92 4.55 5.36
N ARG A 191 -2.59 5.75 5.82
CA ARG A 191 -3.56 6.72 6.36
C ARG A 191 -3.48 8.00 5.55
N THR A 192 -4.63 8.57 5.23
CA THR A 192 -4.75 9.81 4.46
C THR A 192 -5.76 10.71 5.16
N ARG A 193 -5.36 11.94 5.50
CA ARG A 193 -6.24 12.90 6.16
C ARG A 193 -6.11 14.29 5.57
N ASP A 194 -7.20 15.03 5.40
CA ASP A 194 -7.16 16.42 4.95
C ASP A 194 -6.44 16.62 3.60
N CYS A 195 -6.43 15.59 2.73
CA CYS A 195 -5.76 15.62 1.43
C CYS A 195 -6.70 15.98 0.29
N GLN A 196 -6.20 16.68 -0.73
CA GLN A 196 -6.99 17.12 -1.88
C GLN A 196 -6.28 16.88 -3.20
N GLU A 197 -6.98 16.28 -4.17
CA GLU A 197 -6.49 16.10 -5.54
C GLU A 197 -5.22 15.23 -5.65
N CYS A 198 -4.94 14.43 -4.63
CA CYS A 198 -3.78 13.55 -4.62
C CYS A 198 -4.02 12.28 -5.45
N THR A 199 -2.95 11.78 -6.08
CA THR A 199 -2.90 10.46 -6.71
C THR A 199 -2.04 9.52 -5.89
N ILE A 200 -2.57 8.37 -5.48
CA ILE A 200 -1.87 7.42 -4.63
C ILE A 200 -1.82 6.06 -5.34
N LEU A 201 -0.64 5.61 -5.75
CA LEU A 201 -0.42 4.26 -6.26
C LEU A 201 0.19 3.41 -5.15
N LEU A 202 -0.49 2.33 -4.79
CA LEU A 202 -0.32 1.70 -3.50
C LEU A 202 -0.16 0.19 -3.61
N HIS A 203 0.76 -0.34 -2.82
CA HIS A 203 0.77 -1.73 -2.36
C HIS A 203 0.60 -1.72 -0.84
N CYS A 204 -0.54 -2.18 -0.32
CA CYS A 204 -0.83 -2.10 1.11
C CYS A 204 -1.19 -3.45 1.72
N ARG A 205 -0.58 -3.80 2.85
CA ARG A 205 -0.93 -5.03 3.59
C ARG A 205 -2.34 -5.01 4.17
N SER A 206 -2.86 -3.83 4.49
CA SER A 206 -4.16 -3.63 5.15
C SER A 206 -5.06 -2.70 4.34
N ARG A 207 -6.33 -2.61 4.72
CA ARG A 207 -7.30 -1.69 4.11
C ARG A 207 -6.82 -0.24 4.23
N PRO A 208 -6.58 0.48 3.12
CA PRO A 208 -6.18 1.89 3.17
C PRO A 208 -7.29 2.75 3.77
N ILE A 209 -6.92 3.73 4.58
CA ILE A 209 -7.86 4.61 5.28
C ILE A 209 -7.77 6.03 4.72
N ILE A 210 -8.93 6.61 4.42
CA ILE A 210 -9.08 8.04 4.11
C ILE A 210 -10.03 8.72 5.09
N GLU A 211 -9.77 9.99 5.40
CA GLU A 211 -10.58 10.83 6.30
C GLU A 211 -10.48 12.30 5.86
N THR A 212 -11.60 13.03 5.85
CA THR A 212 -11.71 14.46 5.52
C THR A 212 -10.96 14.84 4.24
N SER A 213 -10.88 13.93 3.28
CA SER A 213 -10.11 14.08 2.03
C SER A 213 -11.02 14.06 0.83
N ARG A 214 -10.61 14.65 -0.30
CA ARG A 214 -11.47 14.75 -1.49
C ARG A 214 -10.71 14.68 -2.81
N ARG A 215 -11.39 14.20 -3.85
CA ARG A 215 -10.86 14.05 -5.21
C ARG A 215 -9.59 13.20 -5.28
N LEU A 216 -9.49 12.20 -4.42
CA LEU A 216 -8.37 11.25 -4.43
C LEU A 216 -8.47 10.31 -5.64
N ARG A 217 -7.33 9.97 -6.25
CA ARG A 217 -7.20 8.87 -7.21
C ARG A 217 -6.33 7.80 -6.59
N ILE A 218 -6.84 6.59 -6.42
CA ILE A 218 -6.07 5.49 -5.80
C ILE A 218 -5.91 4.36 -6.82
N GLY A 219 -4.69 3.83 -6.97
CA GLY A 219 -4.36 2.75 -7.93
C GLY A 219 -3.35 1.77 -7.35
N CYS A 220 -3.02 0.72 -8.10
CA CYS A 220 -2.00 -0.25 -7.71
C CYS A 220 -0.59 0.28 -7.99
N ALA A 221 0.33 0.12 -7.05
CA ALA A 221 1.76 0.38 -7.28
C ALA A 221 2.39 -0.72 -8.13
N ASP A 222 3.33 -0.34 -9.00
CA ASP A 222 4.06 -1.23 -9.92
C ASP A 222 5.51 -0.78 -10.22
N ALA A 223 5.99 0.30 -9.60
CA ALA A 223 7.39 0.72 -9.70
C ALA A 223 8.27 0.07 -8.63
N GLU A 224 9.42 -0.41 -9.07
CA GLU A 224 10.43 -1.05 -8.24
C GLU A 224 11.76 -0.32 -8.35
N PHE A 225 12.63 -0.50 -7.37
CA PHE A 225 14.06 -0.21 -7.49
C PHE A 225 14.82 -1.52 -7.24
N GLY A 226 16.09 -1.60 -7.65
CA GLY A 226 16.82 -2.87 -7.68
C GLY A 226 16.88 -3.61 -6.33
N ALA A 227 16.75 -2.91 -5.21
CA ALA A 227 16.74 -3.50 -3.86
C ALA A 227 15.33 -3.71 -3.25
N LEU A 228 14.25 -3.56 -4.03
CA LEU A 228 12.87 -3.62 -3.53
C LEU A 228 12.56 -4.97 -2.86
N ARG A 229 12.84 -6.10 -3.53
CA ARG A 229 12.57 -7.44 -2.98
C ARG A 229 13.23 -7.65 -1.61
N THR A 230 14.50 -7.30 -1.50
CA THR A 230 15.27 -7.44 -0.26
C THR A 230 14.74 -6.51 0.84
N THR A 231 14.32 -5.30 0.50
CA THR A 231 13.77 -4.34 1.46
C THR A 231 12.35 -4.71 1.91
N MET A 232 11.49 -5.21 1.02
CA MET A 232 10.18 -5.79 1.38
C MET A 232 10.32 -6.94 2.37
N ASN A 233 11.27 -7.85 2.15
CA ASN A 233 11.55 -8.96 3.07
C ASN A 233 11.96 -8.45 4.46
N ARG A 234 12.78 -7.39 4.55
CA ARG A 234 13.16 -6.77 5.83
C ARG A 234 11.97 -6.16 6.56
N CYS A 235 10.98 -5.64 5.82
CA CYS A 235 9.75 -5.10 6.38
C CYS A 235 8.72 -6.18 6.75
N GLY A 236 8.91 -7.43 6.33
CA GLY A 236 7.90 -8.47 6.44
C GLY A 236 6.65 -8.17 5.61
N LEU A 237 6.84 -7.68 4.38
CA LEU A 237 5.77 -7.41 3.41
C LEU A 237 5.78 -8.51 2.34
N ASP A 238 4.66 -9.21 2.19
CA ASP A 238 4.47 -10.23 1.16
C ASP A 238 3.96 -9.57 -0.14
N PRO A 239 4.51 -9.91 -1.32
CA PRO A 239 4.03 -9.40 -2.60
C PRO A 239 2.60 -9.84 -2.96
N LEU A 240 2.08 -10.90 -2.34
CA LEU A 240 0.68 -11.31 -2.49
C LEU A 240 -0.25 -10.55 -1.54
N HIS A 241 0.26 -9.76 -0.61
CA HIS A 241 -0.59 -9.02 0.33
C HIS A 241 -0.81 -7.60 -0.17
N ASN A 242 -1.82 -7.40 -1.02
CA ASN A 242 -2.15 -6.09 -1.55
C ASN A 242 -3.66 -5.80 -1.50
N PHE A 243 -4.04 -4.85 -0.65
CA PHE A 243 -5.40 -4.42 -0.37
C PHE A 243 -5.67 -3.00 -0.89
N TRP A 244 -4.89 -2.50 -1.84
CA TRP A 244 -4.92 -1.09 -2.25
C TRP A 244 -6.32 -0.56 -2.63
N SER A 245 -7.17 -1.42 -3.19
CA SER A 245 -8.52 -1.07 -3.66
C SER A 245 -9.61 -1.20 -2.59
N HIS A 246 -9.30 -1.78 -1.41
CA HIS A 246 -10.22 -1.93 -0.29
C HIS A 246 -10.20 -0.70 0.62
N VAL A 247 -10.45 0.46 0.02
CA VAL A 247 -10.38 1.76 0.71
C VAL A 247 -11.55 1.91 1.67
N HIS A 248 -11.25 2.28 2.92
CA HIS A 248 -12.23 2.67 3.92
C HIS A 248 -12.23 4.19 4.09
N ASP A 249 -13.39 4.81 3.90
CA ASP A 249 -13.60 6.26 4.09
C ASP A 249 -14.35 6.51 5.41
N TYR A 250 -13.67 7.15 6.38
CA TYR A 250 -14.28 7.53 7.67
C TYR A 250 -15.20 8.76 7.56
N SER A 251 -15.18 9.44 6.42
CA SER A 251 -15.88 10.69 6.16
C SER A 251 -16.62 10.64 4.83
N PRO A 252 -17.43 9.60 4.57
CA PRO A 252 -18.03 9.38 3.27
C PRO A 252 -18.84 10.60 2.82
N ALA A 253 -18.74 10.94 1.54
CA ALA A 253 -19.54 12.00 0.95
C ALA A 253 -21.04 11.70 1.12
N ALA A 254 -21.85 12.76 1.26
CA ALA A 254 -23.30 12.63 1.24
C ALA A 254 -23.77 12.01 -0.09
N ALA A 255 -24.95 11.38 -0.10
CA ALA A 255 -25.44 10.64 -1.27
C ALA A 255 -25.59 11.47 -2.55
N ASP A 256 -25.74 12.80 -2.42
CA ASP A 256 -25.85 13.78 -3.50
C ASP A 256 -24.48 14.33 -3.97
N GLN A 257 -23.39 13.92 -3.33
CA GLN A 257 -22.04 14.41 -3.61
C GLN A 257 -21.17 13.31 -4.24
N PRO A 258 -20.18 13.69 -5.06
CA PRO A 258 -19.23 12.73 -5.61
C PRO A 258 -18.43 12.07 -4.48
N ALA A 259 -18.09 10.78 -4.66
CA ALA A 259 -17.23 10.06 -3.74
C ALA A 259 -15.88 10.78 -3.56
N ASN A 260 -15.33 10.69 -2.34
CA ASN A 260 -14.07 11.35 -1.98
C ASN A 260 -12.85 10.78 -2.71
N TRP A 261 -12.97 9.56 -3.23
CA TRP A 261 -11.94 8.90 -4.01
C TRP A 261 -12.55 8.17 -5.21
N ARG A 262 -11.71 7.90 -6.20
CA ARG A 262 -11.99 7.01 -7.33
C ARG A 262 -10.75 6.21 -7.70
N PRO A 263 -10.88 5.12 -8.45
CA PRO A 263 -9.72 4.45 -9.02
C PRO A 263 -8.91 5.41 -9.91
N ALA A 264 -7.59 5.31 -9.88
CA ALA A 264 -6.73 5.95 -10.85
C ALA A 264 -7.00 5.41 -12.27
N PRO A 265 -6.55 6.05 -13.35
CA PRO A 265 -6.61 5.44 -14.68
C PRO A 265 -5.91 4.07 -14.66
N ARG A 266 -6.55 3.05 -15.23
CA ARG A 266 -6.06 1.66 -15.18
C ARG A 266 -4.68 1.51 -15.78
N GLU A 267 -4.34 2.34 -16.77
CA GLU A 267 -3.11 2.31 -17.55
C GLU A 267 -1.98 3.14 -16.91
N LEU A 268 -2.28 4.00 -15.93
CA LEU A 268 -1.30 4.87 -15.29
C LEU A 268 -0.28 4.02 -14.54
N THR A 269 0.97 3.98 -15.01
CA THR A 269 2.06 3.31 -14.29
C THR A 269 2.63 4.21 -13.20
N SER A 270 3.26 3.60 -12.20
CA SER A 270 3.95 4.33 -11.13
C SER A 270 5.10 5.18 -11.64
N GLU A 271 5.79 4.72 -12.68
CA GLU A 271 6.83 5.49 -13.35
C GLU A 271 6.24 6.73 -14.03
N GLN A 272 5.18 6.57 -14.83
CA GLN A 272 4.49 7.69 -15.49
C GLN A 272 3.98 8.72 -14.48
N ALA A 273 3.40 8.26 -13.37
CA ALA A 273 2.91 9.12 -12.30
C ALA A 273 4.02 9.91 -11.59
N LEU A 274 5.26 9.41 -11.64
CA LEU A 274 6.43 9.98 -10.97
C LEU A 274 7.42 10.64 -11.92
N MET A 275 7.06 10.97 -13.17
CA MET A 275 7.96 11.69 -14.07
C MET A 275 8.08 13.19 -13.72
N PRO A 276 9.27 13.82 -13.93
CA PRO A 276 10.55 13.19 -14.26
C PRO A 276 11.17 12.45 -13.06
N VAL A 277 11.69 11.24 -13.29
CA VAL A 277 12.36 10.45 -12.24
C VAL A 277 13.76 11.02 -11.99
N PRO A 278 14.16 11.31 -10.74
CA PRO A 278 15.51 11.79 -10.42
C PRO A 278 16.61 10.82 -10.88
N LEU A 279 17.73 11.33 -11.38
CA LEU A 279 18.84 10.50 -11.88
C LEU A 279 19.35 9.47 -10.85
N PRO A 280 19.52 9.80 -9.55
CA PRO A 280 19.94 8.81 -8.56
C PRO A 280 18.95 7.64 -8.40
N ALA A 281 17.65 7.88 -8.65
CA ALA A 281 16.66 6.81 -8.62
C ALA A 281 16.82 5.88 -9.84
N ILE A 282 17.03 6.44 -11.03
CA ILE A 282 17.34 5.66 -12.24
C ILE A 282 18.58 4.79 -12.01
N GLU A 283 19.65 5.36 -11.43
CA GLU A 283 20.88 4.64 -11.09
C GLU A 283 20.66 3.52 -10.05
N ALA A 284 19.65 3.66 -9.19
CA ALA A 284 19.23 2.61 -8.25
C ALA A 284 18.34 1.51 -8.91
N GLY A 285 18.16 1.55 -10.22
CA GLY A 285 17.30 0.61 -10.95
C GLY A 285 15.81 0.94 -10.82
N PHE A 286 15.44 2.20 -10.64
CA PHE A 286 14.04 2.59 -10.55
C PHE A 286 13.30 2.32 -11.86
N ALA A 287 12.16 1.63 -11.75
CA ALA A 287 11.28 1.22 -12.84
C ALA A 287 11.97 0.47 -13.99
N THR A 288 13.20 -0.04 -13.80
CA THR A 288 13.90 -0.78 -14.86
C THR A 288 13.16 -2.07 -15.21
N PRO A 289 13.11 -2.47 -16.49
CA PRO A 289 12.37 -3.65 -16.94
C PRO A 289 13.04 -4.99 -16.56
N GLU A 290 13.87 -5.04 -15.53
CA GLU A 290 14.54 -6.28 -15.12
C GLU A 290 13.52 -7.27 -14.51
N GLU A 291 13.45 -8.48 -15.08
CA GLU A 291 12.69 -9.60 -14.54
C GLU A 291 13.60 -10.46 -13.63
N PRO A 292 13.09 -11.06 -12.53
CA PRO A 292 11.70 -11.07 -12.11
C PRO A 292 11.35 -9.93 -11.14
N ARG A 293 10.40 -9.06 -11.55
CA ARG A 293 9.74 -8.07 -10.68
C ARG A 293 9.15 -8.73 -9.43
N VAL A 294 8.89 -7.98 -8.37
CA VAL A 294 8.28 -8.49 -7.14
C VAL A 294 6.82 -8.08 -6.98
N LEU A 295 6.45 -6.86 -7.36
CA LEU A 295 5.10 -6.35 -7.29
C LEU A 295 4.22 -6.97 -8.38
N LEU A 296 2.97 -7.23 -8.02
CA LEU A 296 1.93 -7.68 -8.93
C LEU A 296 0.94 -6.55 -9.11
N ARG A 297 0.68 -6.17 -10.37
CA ARG A 297 -0.39 -5.22 -10.68
C ARG A 297 -1.73 -5.93 -10.52
N ILE A 298 -2.51 -5.52 -9.53
CA ILE A 298 -3.84 -6.06 -9.26
C ILE A 298 -4.90 -4.98 -9.54
N ASN A 299 -5.95 -5.35 -10.27
CA ASN A 299 -7.04 -4.45 -10.64
C ASN A 299 -7.97 -4.16 -9.46
N GLY A 300 -8.17 -5.13 -8.56
CA GLY A 300 -9.32 -5.13 -7.66
C GLY A 300 -10.66 -5.14 -8.41
N ASP A 301 -11.76 -5.11 -7.67
CA ASP A 301 -13.10 -5.10 -8.27
C ASP A 301 -13.45 -3.77 -8.95
N CYS A 302 -12.70 -2.71 -8.65
CA CYS A 302 -13.02 -1.36 -9.09
C CYS A 302 -12.85 -1.11 -10.61
N TYR A 303 -12.09 -1.95 -11.33
CA TYR A 303 -11.99 -1.90 -12.80
C TYR A 303 -12.77 -3.01 -13.51
N ARG A 304 -13.36 -3.95 -12.76
CA ARG A 304 -14.03 -5.10 -13.32
C ARG A 304 -15.42 -4.71 -13.81
N ALA A 305 -15.76 -5.10 -15.04
CA ALA A 305 -17.11 -4.92 -15.54
C ALA A 305 -18.09 -5.81 -14.76
N ARG A 306 -19.28 -5.27 -14.47
CA ARG A 306 -20.30 -5.98 -13.70
C ARG A 306 -20.69 -7.28 -14.42
N GLY A 307 -20.60 -8.40 -13.71
CA GLY A 307 -20.96 -9.72 -14.25
C GLY A 307 -19.86 -10.39 -15.09
N SER A 308 -18.69 -9.78 -15.27
CA SER A 308 -17.56 -10.46 -15.91
C SER A 308 -17.18 -11.73 -15.14
N PRO A 309 -16.85 -12.85 -15.79
CA PRO A 309 -16.43 -14.06 -15.11
C PRO A 309 -15.08 -13.86 -14.39
N SER A 310 -14.90 -14.58 -13.29
CA SER A 310 -13.68 -14.62 -12.49
C SER A 310 -13.56 -16.01 -11.90
N CYS A 311 -12.32 -16.44 -11.69
CA CYS A 311 -12.03 -17.71 -11.04
C CYS A 311 -11.00 -17.51 -9.93
N VAL A 312 -11.09 -18.37 -8.94
CA VAL A 312 -10.15 -18.43 -7.81
C VAL A 312 -9.18 -19.58 -8.06
N VAL A 313 -7.89 -19.31 -7.84
CA VAL A 313 -6.80 -20.28 -7.78
C VAL A 313 -6.24 -20.29 -6.36
N LEU A 314 -6.42 -21.40 -5.66
CA LEU A 314 -5.79 -21.67 -4.37
C LEU A 314 -4.62 -22.63 -4.57
N LEU A 315 -3.43 -22.16 -4.22
CA LEU A 315 -2.21 -22.95 -4.26
C LEU A 315 -1.92 -23.52 -2.86
N PRO A 316 -1.78 -24.86 -2.73
CA PRO A 316 -1.43 -25.49 -1.46
C PRO A 316 -0.02 -25.10 -1.02
N GLU A 317 0.32 -25.35 0.25
CA GLU A 317 1.62 -25.01 0.86
C GLU A 317 2.84 -25.36 -0.02
N ARG A 318 2.84 -26.55 -0.63
CA ARG A 318 3.92 -27.03 -1.50
C ARG A 318 4.12 -26.21 -2.78
N ALA A 319 3.07 -25.53 -3.25
CA ALA A 319 3.06 -24.70 -4.45
C ALA A 319 2.98 -23.19 -4.14
N ALA A 320 2.69 -22.81 -2.90
CA ALA A 320 2.44 -21.43 -2.51
C ALA A 320 3.67 -20.52 -2.71
N SER A 321 4.90 -21.06 -2.70
CA SER A 321 6.12 -20.29 -3.01
C SER A 321 6.20 -19.84 -4.48
N ARG A 322 5.52 -20.56 -5.39
CA ARG A 322 5.47 -20.26 -6.84
C ARG A 322 4.36 -19.29 -7.22
N ALA A 323 3.57 -18.84 -6.25
CA ALA A 323 2.35 -18.06 -6.50
C ALA A 323 2.57 -16.77 -7.30
N VAL A 324 3.68 -16.07 -7.08
CA VAL A 324 4.01 -14.86 -7.84
C VAL A 324 4.27 -15.19 -9.31
N ASP A 325 4.98 -16.27 -9.60
CA ASP A 325 5.26 -16.72 -10.97
C ASP A 325 3.97 -17.19 -11.66
N VAL A 326 3.12 -17.95 -10.93
CA VAL A 326 1.81 -18.38 -11.41
C VAL A 326 0.93 -17.17 -11.74
N ALA A 327 0.86 -16.19 -10.85
CA ALA A 327 0.09 -14.97 -11.06
C ALA A 327 0.55 -14.22 -12.32
N ARG A 328 1.87 -14.11 -12.53
CA ARG A 328 2.41 -13.53 -13.76
C ARG A 328 2.05 -14.33 -15.00
N SER A 329 2.14 -15.65 -14.96
CA SER A 329 1.77 -16.48 -16.11
C SER A 329 0.28 -16.38 -16.44
N LEU A 330 -0.60 -16.31 -15.44
CA LEU A 330 -2.03 -16.07 -15.67
C LEU A 330 -2.26 -14.74 -16.42
N VAL A 331 -1.59 -13.67 -16.00
CA VAL A 331 -1.69 -12.36 -16.65
C VAL A 331 -1.08 -12.36 -18.05
N HIS A 332 0.16 -12.83 -18.21
CA HIS A 332 0.90 -12.67 -19.47
C HIS A 332 0.62 -13.76 -20.51
N ALA A 333 0.43 -15.01 -20.08
CA ALA A 333 0.24 -16.13 -21.01
C ALA A 333 -1.24 -16.32 -21.38
N ALA A 334 -2.16 -16.07 -20.44
CA ALA A 334 -3.59 -16.28 -20.65
C ALA A 334 -4.39 -14.96 -20.75
N GLY A 335 -3.76 -13.80 -20.54
CA GLY A 335 -4.47 -12.52 -20.60
C GLY A 335 -5.53 -12.39 -19.51
N MET A 336 -5.30 -12.98 -18.34
CA MET A 336 -6.22 -13.01 -17.20
C MET A 336 -5.79 -11.98 -16.14
N PRO A 337 -6.35 -10.76 -16.11
CA PRO A 337 -6.03 -9.76 -15.10
C PRO A 337 -6.22 -10.29 -13.68
N LEU A 338 -5.28 -9.97 -12.79
CA LEU A 338 -5.42 -10.24 -11.37
C LEU A 338 -6.42 -9.26 -10.76
N LEU A 339 -7.41 -9.79 -10.05
CA LEU A 339 -8.34 -9.01 -9.25
C LEU A 339 -7.76 -8.84 -7.85
N HIS A 340 -7.47 -9.96 -7.18
CA HIS A 340 -7.05 -9.99 -5.79
C HIS A 340 -5.97 -11.04 -5.58
N THR A 341 -5.07 -10.78 -4.64
CA THR A 341 -4.07 -11.75 -4.21
C THR A 341 -4.01 -11.77 -2.68
N ASN A 342 -3.66 -12.94 -2.12
CA ASN A 342 -3.45 -13.07 -0.68
C ASN A 342 -2.57 -14.30 -0.36
N ARG A 343 -2.03 -14.33 0.86
CA ARG A 343 -1.39 -15.50 1.46
C ARG A 343 -1.90 -15.66 2.89
N PHE A 344 -2.41 -16.84 3.23
CA PHE A 344 -2.99 -17.06 4.55
C PHE A 344 -2.91 -18.52 4.95
N GLU A 345 -3.13 -18.79 6.23
CA GLU A 345 -3.36 -20.13 6.75
C GLU A 345 -4.81 -20.18 7.24
N ILE A 346 -5.53 -21.24 6.89
CA ILE A 346 -6.90 -21.44 7.39
C ILE A 346 -6.79 -21.96 8.82
N PRO A 347 -7.43 -21.31 9.82
CA PRO A 347 -7.44 -21.82 11.19
C PRO A 347 -7.90 -23.29 11.21
N HIS A 348 -7.18 -24.15 11.94
CA HIS A 348 -7.40 -25.60 11.93
C HIS A 348 -8.88 -26.00 12.17
N GLN A 349 -9.58 -25.24 13.02
CA GLN A 349 -11.00 -25.46 13.34
C GLN A 349 -11.95 -25.20 12.16
N LEU A 350 -11.54 -24.35 11.21
CA LEU A 350 -12.32 -23.98 10.03
C LEU A 350 -12.00 -24.85 8.80
N ILE A 351 -10.89 -25.60 8.81
CA ILE A 351 -10.44 -26.40 7.65
C ILE A 351 -11.53 -27.36 7.17
N GLN A 352 -12.21 -28.07 8.08
CA GLN A 352 -13.27 -29.02 7.70
C GLN A 352 -14.45 -28.32 7.01
N ALA A 353 -14.89 -27.19 7.56
CA ALA A 353 -15.98 -26.40 6.97
C ALA A 353 -15.59 -25.83 5.60
N ALA A 354 -14.38 -25.28 5.49
CA ALA A 354 -13.84 -24.75 4.23
C ALA A 354 -13.72 -25.87 3.18
N ALA A 355 -13.16 -27.02 3.55
CA ALA A 355 -13.00 -28.19 2.67
C ALA A 355 -14.34 -28.70 2.14
N SER A 356 -15.36 -28.80 3.01
CA SER A 356 -16.71 -29.19 2.63
C SER A 356 -17.33 -28.19 1.65
N ARG A 357 -17.19 -26.87 1.90
CA ARG A 357 -17.68 -25.83 0.97
C ARG A 357 -16.96 -25.89 -0.37
N LEU A 358 -15.64 -26.10 -0.35
CA LEU A 358 -14.78 -26.17 -1.52
C LEU A 358 -14.93 -27.47 -2.33
N GLY A 359 -15.51 -28.52 -1.75
CA GLY A 359 -15.57 -29.84 -2.38
C GLY A 359 -14.20 -30.52 -2.49
N VAL A 360 -13.29 -30.25 -1.54
CA VAL A 360 -11.92 -30.77 -1.52
C VAL A 360 -11.65 -31.54 -0.23
N ALA A 361 -10.61 -32.37 -0.22
CA ALA A 361 -10.18 -33.05 0.99
C ALA A 361 -9.54 -32.05 1.98
N PRO A 362 -9.81 -32.13 3.30
CA PRO A 362 -9.22 -31.25 4.31
C PRO A 362 -7.69 -31.07 4.23
N PRO A 363 -6.87 -32.13 3.96
CA PRO A 363 -5.43 -31.97 3.83
C PRO A 363 -4.97 -31.06 2.68
N ALA A 364 -5.82 -30.80 1.68
CA ALA A 364 -5.51 -29.89 0.57
C ALA A 364 -5.48 -28.42 1.00
N LEU A 365 -6.07 -28.11 2.17
CA LEU A 365 -6.16 -26.77 2.75
C LEU A 365 -5.25 -26.57 3.96
N ALA A 366 -4.41 -27.56 4.27
CA ALA A 366 -3.47 -27.48 5.38
C ALA A 366 -2.28 -26.57 5.03
N GLY A 367 -1.78 -25.86 6.05
CA GLY A 367 -0.63 -24.98 5.95
C GLY A 367 -0.93 -23.65 5.25
N VAL A 368 0.14 -22.99 4.80
CA VAL A 368 0.04 -21.67 4.19
C VAL A 368 -0.38 -21.77 2.73
N LEU A 369 -1.56 -21.25 2.41
CA LEU A 369 -2.11 -21.18 1.07
C LEU A 369 -1.77 -19.85 0.40
N ALA A 370 -1.62 -19.87 -0.92
CA ALA A 370 -1.67 -18.65 -1.73
C ALA A 370 -2.98 -18.59 -2.50
N TYR A 371 -3.59 -17.42 -2.49
CA TYR A 371 -4.87 -17.13 -3.12
C TYR A 371 -4.66 -16.14 -4.26
N LEU A 372 -5.16 -16.47 -5.43
CA LEU A 372 -5.19 -15.61 -6.60
C LEU A 372 -6.63 -15.60 -7.14
N GLU A 373 -7.20 -14.41 -7.31
CA GLU A 373 -8.43 -14.22 -8.04
C GLU A 373 -8.11 -13.51 -9.35
N VAL A 374 -8.60 -14.05 -10.45
CA VAL A 374 -8.35 -13.52 -11.80
C VAL A 374 -9.65 -13.40 -12.58
N GLU A 375 -9.72 -12.42 -13.49
CA GLU A 375 -10.76 -12.38 -14.51
C GLU A 375 -10.56 -13.54 -15.51
N GLY A 376 -11.64 -14.20 -15.91
CA GLY A 376 -11.60 -15.34 -16.83
C GLY A 376 -12.18 -16.63 -16.25
N SER A 377 -11.88 -17.77 -16.88
CA SER A 377 -12.43 -19.08 -16.53
C SER A 377 -11.43 -19.98 -15.80
N ALA A 378 -11.95 -20.92 -15.01
CA ALA A 378 -11.15 -21.93 -14.32
C ALA A 378 -10.44 -22.87 -15.31
N ASP A 379 -10.99 -23.09 -16.50
CA ASP A 379 -10.36 -23.93 -17.51
C ASP A 379 -9.09 -23.29 -18.07
N ASP A 380 -9.11 -21.99 -18.33
CA ASP A 380 -7.92 -21.23 -18.74
C ASP A 380 -6.86 -21.23 -17.63
N ALA A 381 -7.28 -21.00 -16.38
CA ALA A 381 -6.38 -21.06 -15.23
C ALA A 381 -5.75 -22.46 -15.06
N ARG A 382 -6.53 -23.53 -15.21
CA ARG A 382 -6.03 -24.92 -15.16
C ARG A 382 -5.03 -25.20 -16.28
N ALA A 383 -5.27 -24.69 -17.49
CA ALA A 383 -4.35 -24.85 -18.60
C ALA A 383 -2.98 -24.22 -18.29
N VAL A 384 -2.96 -23.01 -17.73
CA VAL A 384 -1.73 -22.33 -17.28
C VAL A 384 -1.03 -23.14 -16.18
N LEU A 385 -1.77 -23.60 -15.16
CA LEU A 385 -1.21 -24.41 -14.07
C LEU A 385 -0.60 -25.72 -14.57
N GLN A 386 -1.24 -26.37 -15.56
CA GLN A 386 -0.74 -27.58 -16.19
C GLN A 386 0.57 -27.31 -16.95
N GLN A 387 0.65 -26.23 -17.74
CA GLN A 387 1.86 -25.82 -18.44
C GLN A 387 3.02 -25.54 -17.48
N LEU A 388 2.73 -24.95 -16.32
CA LEU A 388 3.71 -24.70 -15.26
C LEU A 388 4.04 -25.94 -14.41
N GLY A 389 3.37 -27.07 -14.63
CA GLY A 389 3.53 -28.27 -13.80
C GLY A 389 3.16 -28.04 -12.33
N VAL A 390 2.20 -27.16 -12.05
CA VAL A 390 1.70 -26.91 -10.70
C VAL A 390 0.66 -27.97 -10.35
N GLN A 391 0.95 -28.81 -9.36
CA GLN A 391 0.06 -29.89 -8.92
C GLN A 391 -0.70 -29.50 -7.65
N GLY A 392 -1.91 -30.04 -7.50
CA GLY A 392 -2.73 -29.90 -6.29
C GLY A 392 -3.35 -28.52 -6.08
N ALA A 393 -3.25 -27.61 -7.06
CA ALA A 393 -3.97 -26.36 -7.05
C ALA A 393 -5.48 -26.60 -7.14
N ILE A 394 -6.25 -25.84 -6.36
CA ILE A 394 -7.71 -25.86 -6.38
C ILE A 394 -8.15 -24.67 -7.23
N VAL A 395 -8.99 -24.92 -8.23
CA VAL A 395 -9.48 -23.87 -9.14
C VAL A 395 -11.00 -23.92 -9.21
N SER A 396 -11.65 -22.78 -9.01
CA SER A 396 -13.11 -22.66 -8.93
C SER A 396 -13.61 -21.41 -9.65
N ASP A 397 -14.63 -21.58 -10.51
CA ASP A 397 -15.40 -20.49 -11.13
C ASP A 397 -16.49 -19.93 -10.20
N ARG A 398 -16.69 -20.55 -9.04
CA ARG A 398 -17.76 -20.10 -8.16
C ARG A 398 -17.39 -18.75 -7.56
N HIS A 399 -18.10 -17.71 -8.00
CA HIS A 399 -17.97 -16.35 -7.47
C HIS A 399 -18.23 -16.28 -5.97
N ASP A 400 -19.08 -17.17 -5.44
CA ASP A 400 -19.38 -17.30 -4.01
C ASP A 400 -18.18 -17.78 -3.19
N LEU A 401 -17.14 -18.37 -3.80
CA LEU A 401 -16.00 -18.86 -3.05
C LEU A 401 -15.16 -17.70 -2.50
N ALA A 402 -15.10 -16.63 -3.29
CA ALA A 402 -14.71 -15.28 -2.91
C ALA A 402 -15.25 -14.91 -1.53
N ASP A 403 -16.57 -14.90 -1.51
CA ASP A 403 -17.37 -14.45 -0.40
C ASP A 403 -17.39 -15.46 0.74
N ASP A 404 -17.34 -16.77 0.46
CA ASP A 404 -17.26 -17.84 1.43
C ASP A 404 -15.97 -17.74 2.24
N LEU A 405 -14.82 -17.53 1.59
CA LEU A 405 -13.55 -17.33 2.28
C LEU A 405 -13.60 -16.05 3.13
N ARG A 406 -14.14 -14.95 2.59
CA ARG A 406 -14.33 -13.70 3.35
C ARG A 406 -15.28 -13.89 4.55
N MET A 407 -16.39 -14.60 4.38
CA MET A 407 -17.38 -14.89 5.43
C MET A 407 -16.80 -15.80 6.53
N LEU A 408 -15.82 -16.63 6.20
CA LEU A 408 -15.08 -17.42 7.18
C LEU A 408 -14.00 -16.61 7.91
N GLY A 409 -13.91 -15.28 7.69
CA GLY A 409 -12.85 -14.42 8.22
C GLY A 409 -11.48 -14.77 7.63
N ILE A 410 -11.47 -15.40 6.45
CA ILE A 410 -10.29 -15.74 5.66
C ILE A 410 -10.10 -14.66 4.58
N ASP A 411 -10.35 -13.41 4.94
CA ASP A 411 -9.77 -12.26 4.29
C ASP A 411 -8.50 -11.90 5.06
N GLY A 412 -7.38 -11.70 4.37
CA GLY A 412 -6.14 -11.35 5.05
C GLY A 412 -6.15 -9.96 5.69
N GLY A 413 -7.31 -9.33 5.89
CA GLY A 413 -7.48 -7.93 6.30
C GLY A 413 -7.12 -7.64 7.74
#